data_AF-A0A356SZK2-F1
#
_entry.id   AF-A0A356SZK2-F1
#
_cell.length_a   1.000
_cell.length_b   1.000
_cell.length_c   1.000
_cell.angle_alpha   90.00
_cell.angle_beta   90.00
_cell.angle_gamma   90.00
#
_symmetry.space_group_name_H-M   'P 1'
#
loop_
_entity.id
_entity.type
_entity.pdbx_description
1 polymer ?
#
loop_
_entity_poly.entity_id
_entity_poly.type
_entity_poly.pdbx_seq_one_letter_code
_entity_poly.pdbx_strand_id
1 'polypeptide(L)' 'GWHNNHHRYMNSARMGFYRGEVDLTYYVLLGLEKLGIVWNLKGVPERVLEEGREADARAR' A
#
# COMPACT_ATOMS: atom_id res chain seq x y z
N GLY A 1 -0.52 10.80 -1.21
CA GLY A 1 0.82 10.56 -0.62
C GLY A 1 0.71 9.53 0.50
N TRP A 2 1.81 8.94 0.96
CA TRP A 2 1.77 7.73 1.81
C TRP A 2 0.89 7.83 3.06
N HIS A 3 0.90 8.97 3.76
CA HIS A 3 0.05 9.15 4.93
C HIS A 3 -1.45 9.10 4.59
N ASN A 4 -1.86 9.71 3.46
CA ASN A 4 -3.25 9.67 2.99
C ASN A 4 -3.67 8.25 2.60
N ASN A 5 -2.79 7.52 1.91
CA ASN A 5 -3.05 6.14 1.52
C ASN A 5 -3.14 5.22 2.74
N HIS A 6 -2.27 5.43 3.74
CA HIS A 6 -2.31 4.68 4.98
C HIS A 6 -3.63 4.90 5.73
N HIS A 7 -4.12 6.15 5.82
CA HIS A 7 -5.45 6.42 6.38
C HIS A 7 -6.60 5.83 5.54
N ARG A 8 -6.46 5.80 4.22
CA ARG A 8 -7.45 5.18 3.30
C ARG A 8 -7.62 3.70 3.57
N TYR A 9 -6.53 2.97 3.85
CA TYR A 9 -6.58 1.56 4.19
C TYR A 9 -5.44 1.13 5.12
N MET A 10 -5.62 1.38 6.42
CA MET A 10 -4.61 1.14 7.47
C MET A 10 -4.28 -0.34 7.72
N ASN A 11 -5.13 -1.26 7.25
CA ASN A 11 -4.91 -2.70 7.37
C ASN A 11 -3.88 -3.24 6.35
N SER A 12 -3.40 -2.41 5.42
CA SER A 12 -2.29 -2.76 4.53
C SER A 12 -0.95 -2.41 5.17
N ALA A 13 0.01 -3.34 5.07
CA ALA A 13 1.41 -3.11 5.41
C ALA A 13 2.11 -2.21 4.38
N ARG A 14 1.56 -2.09 3.17
CA ARG A 14 2.04 -1.20 2.10
C ARG A 14 1.34 0.16 2.20
N MET A 15 2.11 1.24 2.25
CA MET A 15 1.67 2.64 2.32
C MET A 15 1.74 3.34 0.94
N GLY A 16 2.64 2.91 0.06
CA GLY A 16 2.69 3.35 -1.34
C GLY A 16 1.78 2.51 -2.22
N PHE A 17 0.61 3.01 -2.62
CA PHE A 17 -0.44 2.21 -3.29
C PHE A 17 -0.17 2.06 -4.79
N TYR A 18 0.35 3.10 -5.43
CA TYR A 18 0.53 3.14 -6.88
C TYR A 18 1.99 2.96 -7.31
N ARG A 19 2.22 2.62 -8.58
CA ARG A 19 3.57 2.32 -9.13
C ARG A 19 4.61 3.43 -8.93
N GLY A 20 4.18 4.70 -8.90
CA GLY A 20 5.07 5.84 -8.67
C GLY A 20 5.41 6.10 -7.20
N GLU A 21 4.81 5.39 -6.26
CA GLU A 21 4.98 5.62 -4.82
C GLU A 21 5.97 4.60 -4.23
N VAL A 22 7.24 5.00 -4.12
CA VAL A 22 8.35 4.12 -3.71
C VAL A 22 8.38 3.87 -2.20
N ASP A 23 7.77 2.78 -1.74
CA ASP A 23 7.66 2.47 -0.30
C ASP A 23 8.86 1.67 0.25
N LEU A 24 9.87 2.38 0.76
CA LEU A 24 11.08 1.75 1.32
C LEU A 24 10.78 0.84 2.52
N THR A 25 9.86 1.25 3.39
CA THR A 25 9.48 0.48 4.58
C THR A 25 8.87 -0.87 4.16
N TYR A 26 7.96 -0.86 3.19
CA TYR A 26 7.36 -2.10 2.68
C TYR A 26 8.41 -3.02 2.03
N TYR A 27 9.40 -2.46 1.32
CA TYR A 27 10.49 -3.27 0.76
C TYR A 27 11.36 -3.92 1.84
N VAL A 28 11.63 -3.23 2.95
CA VAL A 28 12.31 -3.84 4.11
C VAL A 28 11.47 -4.98 4.68
N LEU A 29 10.15 -4.78 4.84
CA LEU A 29 9.24 -5.83 5.31
C LEU A 29 9.24 -7.06 4.39
N LEU A 30 9.23 -6.87 3.07
CA LEU A 30 9.36 -7.97 2.10
C LEU A 30 10.69 -8.71 2.24
N GLY A 31 11.79 -7.98 2.53
CA GLY A 31 13.08 -8.59 2.85
C GLY A 31 13.01 -9.45 4.11
N LEU A 32 12.40 -8.94 5.17
CA LEU A 32 12.19 -9.67 6.42
C LEU A 32 11.26 -10.88 6.25
N GLU A 33 10.24 -10.79 5.38
CA GLU A 33 9.34 -11.90 5.05
C GLU A 33 10.08 -13.02 4.31
N LYS A 34 10.97 -12.68 3.37
CA LYS A 34 11.83 -13.66 2.70
C LYS A 34 12.81 -14.36 3.64
N LEU A 35 13.25 -13.67 4.69
CA LEU A 35 14.09 -14.25 5.75
C LEU A 35 13.29 -15.06 6.78
N GLY A 36 11.95 -15.07 6.69
CA GLY A 36 11.08 -15.76 7.64
C GLY A 36 10.94 -15.07 9.00
N ILE A 37 11.38 -13.82 9.13
CA ILE A 37 11.32 -13.05 10.38
C ILE A 37 9.90 -12.52 10.63
N VAL A 38 9.22 -12.12 9.56
CA VAL A 38 7.80 -11.74 9.57
C VAL A 38 7.06 -12.56 8.53
N TRP A 39 5.74 -12.64 8.63
CA TRP A 39 4.91 -13.37 7.69
C TRP A 39 3.53 -12.73 7.58
N ASN A 40 2.78 -13.12 6.53
CA ASN A 40 1.41 -12.70 6.30
C ASN A 40 1.27 -11.18 6.11
N LEU A 41 2.18 -10.57 5.33
CA LEU A 41 2.09 -9.16 5.00
C LEU A 41 0.82 -8.88 4.18
N LYS A 42 -0.03 -7.99 4.69
CA LYS A 42 -1.27 -7.62 4.01
C LYS A 42 -0.99 -6.55 2.96
N GLY A 43 -1.24 -6.89 1.70
CA GLY A 43 -1.24 -5.93 0.60
C GLY A 43 -2.48 -5.04 0.56
N VAL A 44 -2.48 -4.08 -0.37
CA VAL A 44 -3.65 -3.26 -0.69
C VAL A 44 -4.55 -4.06 -1.63
N PRO A 45 -5.83 -4.30 -1.30
CA PRO A 45 -6.77 -4.96 -2.19
C PRO A 45 -7.06 -4.14 -3.46
N GLU A 46 -7.27 -4.79 -4.61
CA GLU A 46 -7.51 -4.08 -5.88
C GLU A 46 -8.72 -3.13 -5.81
N ARG A 47 -9.80 -3.54 -5.12
CA ARG A 47 -10.99 -2.68 -4.92
C ARG A 47 -10.65 -1.32 -4.31
N VAL A 48 -9.69 -1.29 -3.37
CA VAL A 48 -9.28 -0.04 -2.69
C VAL A 48 -8.49 0.85 -3.66
N LEU A 49 -7.69 0.24 -4.54
CA LEU A 49 -6.98 0.95 -5.59
C LEU A 49 -7.96 1.50 -6.63
N GLU A 50 -8.96 0.73 -7.02
CA GLU A 50 -10.04 1.15 -7.94
C GLU A 50 -10.83 2.33 -7.36
N GLU A 51 -11.35 2.20 -6.14
CA GLU A 51 -12.06 3.28 -5.45
C GLU A 51 -11.20 4.56 -5.36
N GLY A 52 -9.89 4.42 -5.12
CA GLY A 52 -8.94 5.53 -5.10
C GLY A 52 -8.84 6.22 -6.46
N ARG A 53 -8.64 5.44 -7.53
CA ARG A 53 -8.58 5.95 -8.91
C ARG A 53 -9.87 6.64 -9.33
N GLU A 54 -11.02 6.10 -8.97
CA GLU A 54 -12.31 6.73 -9.28
C GLU A 54 -12.51 8.05 -8.53
N ALA A 55 -12.13 8.11 -7.25
CA ALA A 55 -12.21 9.35 -6.48
C ALA A 55 -11.33 10.45 -7.08
N ASP A 56 -10.10 10.09 -7.47
CA ASP A 56 -9.19 11.02 -8.16
C ASP A 56 -9.74 11.46 -9.51
N ALA A 57 -10.40 10.58 -10.27
CA ALA A 57 -11.02 10.91 -11.55
C ALA A 57 -12.22 11.85 -11.39
N ARG A 58 -13.04 11.67 -10.35
CA ARG A 58 -14.18 12.54 -10.03
C ARG A 58 -13.75 13.94 -9.56
N ALA A 59 -12.54 14.06 -9.02
CA ALA A 59 -12.00 15.32 -8.51
C ALA A 59 -11.26 16.15 -9.57
N ARG A 60 -11.14 15.66 -10.80
CA ARG A 60 -10.54 16.33 -11.97
C ARG A 60 -11.62 16.89 -12.87
#